data_AF-A0A2R6I4G4-F1
#
_entry.id   AF-A0A2R6I4G4-F1
#
_cell.length_a   1.000
_cell.length_b   1.000
_cell.length_c   1.000
_cell.angle_alpha   90.00
_cell.angle_beta   90.00
_cell.angle_gamma   90.00
#
_symmetry.space_group_name_H-M   'P 1'
#
loop_
_entity.id
_entity.type
_entity.pdbx_description
1 polymer ?
#
loop_
_entity_poly.entity_id
_entity_poly.type
_entity_poly.pdbx_seq_one_letter_code
_entity_poly.pdbx_strand_id
1 'polypeptide(L)' 'MSLLERVRETSQTEERIVWECNDCGETFGTSVPADAETPNAAPCESCDSMDVRMIDRAYG' A
#
# COMPACT_ATOMS: atom_id res chain seq x y z
N MET A 1 -23.80 9.23 -23.40
CA MET A 1 -22.79 8.88 -22.39
C MET A 1 -21.92 10.11 -22.18
N SER A 2 -21.95 10.66 -20.97
CA SER A 2 -21.47 12.00 -20.66
C SER A 2 -20.00 11.95 -20.22
N LEU A 3 -19.19 12.93 -20.60
CA LEU A 3 -17.76 13.02 -20.24
C LEU A 3 -17.48 12.99 -18.72
N LEU A 4 -18.50 13.25 -17.91
CA LEU A 4 -18.45 13.20 -16.45
C LEU A 4 -18.29 11.77 -15.89
N GLU A 5 -18.63 10.75 -16.67
CA GLU A 5 -18.51 9.34 -16.24
C GLU A 5 -17.06 8.84 -16.34
N ARG A 6 -16.26 9.37 -17.28
CA ARG A 6 -14.86 8.96 -17.51
C ARG A 6 -13.88 9.47 -16.45
N VAL A 7 -14.26 10.47 -15.67
CA VAL A 7 -13.38 11.07 -14.63
C VAL A 7 -13.41 10.27 -13.33
N ARG A 8 -14.43 9.42 -13.10
CA ARG A 8 -14.54 8.64 -11.86
C ARG A 8 -13.68 7.38 -11.85
N GLU A 9 -13.22 6.90 -13.00
CA GLU A 9 -12.51 5.61 -13.10
C GLU A 9 -10.98 5.72 -13.03
N THR A 10 -10.39 6.91 -13.18
CA THR A 10 -8.93 7.05 -13.37
C THR A 10 -8.22 7.98 -12.40
N SER A 11 -8.86 8.38 -11.30
CA SER A 11 -8.13 8.94 -10.15
C SER A 11 -7.64 7.79 -9.26
N GLN A 12 -6.96 6.80 -9.85
CA GLN A 12 -6.21 5.80 -9.11
C GLN A 12 -4.96 6.50 -8.56
N THR A 13 -5.14 7.29 -7.50
CA THR A 13 -4.00 7.77 -6.73
C THR A 13 -3.35 6.52 -6.14
N GLU A 14 -2.16 6.16 -6.59
CA GLU A 14 -1.43 5.06 -5.99
C GLU A 14 -0.86 5.56 -4.66
N GLU A 15 -1.16 4.85 -3.57
CA GLU A 15 -0.58 5.12 -2.27
C GLU A 15 0.64 4.25 -2.09
N ARG A 16 1.73 4.85 -1.60
CA ARG A 16 2.88 4.09 -1.14
C ARG A 16 2.80 3.91 0.36
N ILE A 17 2.81 2.65 0.78
CA ILE A 17 2.82 2.28 2.18
C ILE A 17 4.16 1.63 2.49
N VAL A 18 4.82 2.15 3.53
CA VAL A 18 6.06 1.58 4.06
C VAL A 18 5.72 0.74 5.29
N TRP A 19 6.15 -0.51 5.23
CA TRP A 19 6.04 -1.49 6.29
C TRP A 19 7.40 -1.73 6.93
N GLU A 20 7.38 -2.08 8.21
CA GLU A 20 8.54 -2.55 8.97
C GLU A 20 8.20 -3.90 9.59
N CYS A 21 9.08 -4.89 9.43
CA CYS A 21 8.94 -6.18 10.07
C CYS A 21 9.35 -6.11 11.56
N ASN A 22 8.48 -6.58 12.45
CA ASN A 22 8.77 -6.59 13.89
C ASN A 22 9.76 -7.70 14.30
N ASP A 23 9.89 -8.77 13.50
CA ASP A 23 10.83 -9.88 13.77
C ASP A 23 12.28 -9.52 13.41
N CYS A 24 12.51 -9.02 12.18
CA CYS A 24 13.86 -8.77 11.67
C CYS A 24 14.23 -7.28 11.58
N GLY A 25 13.25 -6.37 11.66
CA GLY A 25 13.45 -4.92 11.54
C GLY A 25 13.61 -4.41 10.11
N GLU A 26 13.40 -5.25 9.09
CA GLU A 26 13.51 -4.84 7.69
C GLU A 26 12.32 -3.96 7.27
N THR A 27 12.60 -2.94 6.46
CA THR A 27 11.59 -2.04 5.91
C THR A 27 11.39 -2.25 4.42
N PHE A 28 10.14 -2.28 3.97
CA PHE A 28 9.77 -2.50 2.57
C PHE A 28 8.53 -1.69 2.19
N GLY A 29 8.42 -1.34 0.91
CA GLY A 29 7.34 -0.51 0.39
C GLY A 29 6.39 -1.31 -0.50
N THR A 30 5.10 -1.08 -0.35
CA THR A 30 4.08 -1.57 -1.30
C THR A 30 3.33 -0.40 -1.91
N SER A 31 2.98 -0.54 -3.20
CA SER A 31 2.00 0.34 -3.83
C SER A 31 0.62 -0.30 -3.68
N VAL A 32 -0.34 0.45 -3.17
CA VAL A 32 -1.75 0.04 -3.12
C VAL A 32 -2.61 1.10 -3.79
N PRO A 33 -3.75 0.72 -4.38
CA PRO A 33 -4.71 1.70 -4.86
C PRO A 33 -5.27 2.52 -3.68
N ALA A 34 -5.46 3.84 -3.85
CA ALA A 34 -6.01 4.72 -2.81
C ALA A 34 -7.40 4.32 -2.32
N ASP A 35 -8.14 3.57 -3.13
CA ASP A 35 -9.44 3.00 -2.78
C ASP A 35 -9.35 1.69 -1.98
N ALA A 36 -8.15 1.18 -1.67
CA ALA A 36 -7.99 0.02 -0.81
C ALA A 36 -8.36 0.36 0.65
N GLU A 37 -9.57 -0.02 1.05
CA GLU A 37 -10.02 0.09 2.45
C GLU A 37 -9.11 -0.70 3.41
N THR A 38 -8.44 -1.74 2.92
CA THR A 38 -7.48 -2.53 3.70
C THR A 38 -6.25 -2.83 2.84
N PRO A 39 -5.15 -2.08 3.01
CA PRO A 39 -3.91 -2.42 2.33
C PRO A 39 -3.37 -3.74 2.89
N ASN A 40 -3.29 -4.76 2.04
CA ASN A 40 -2.68 -6.03 2.41
C ASN A 40 -1.18 -5.81 2.59
N ALA A 41 -0.68 -6.05 3.81
CA ALA A 41 0.74 -6.03 4.07
C ALA A 41 1.38 -7.25 3.38
N ALA A 42 2.47 -7.01 2.64
CA ALA A 42 3.27 -8.10 2.10
C ALA A 42 4.04 -8.79 3.25
N PRO A 43 4.30 -10.11 3.17
CA PRO A 43 5.19 -10.77 4.11
C PRO A 43 6.61 -10.20 3.98
N CYS A 44 7.36 -10.22 5.08
CA CYS A 44 8.75 -9.78 5.06
C CYS A 44 9.61 -10.75 4.22
N GLU A 45 10.26 -10.26 3.18
CA GLU A 45 11.09 -11.11 2.29
C GLU A 45 12.37 -11.63 2.97
N SER A 46 12.88 -10.96 4.01
CA SER A 46 14.06 -11.43 4.75
C SER A 46 13.79 -12.61 5.69
N CYS A 47 12.62 -12.66 6.35
CA CYS A 47 12.35 -13.64 7.40
C CYS A 47 11.03 -14.39 7.24
N ASP A 48 10.26 -14.13 6.17
CA ASP A 48 8.94 -14.69 5.88
C ASP A 48 7.89 -14.43 6.98
N SER A 49 8.16 -13.48 7.90
CA SER A 49 7.22 -13.12 8.96
C SER A 49 6.09 -12.26 8.41
N MET A 50 4.87 -12.56 8.86
CA MET A 50 3.67 -11.74 8.63
C MET A 50 3.50 -10.65 9.69
N ASP A 51 4.36 -10.63 10.72
CA ASP A 51 4.32 -9.62 11.77
C ASP A 51 5.03 -8.34 11.29
N VAL A 52 4.26 -7.54 10.58
CA VAL A 52 4.71 -6.28 9.96
C VAL A 52 3.80 -5.14 10.38
N ARG A 53 4.39 -3.99 10.68
CA ARG A 53 3.67 -2.76 11.08
C ARG A 53 3.84 -1.67 10.04
N MET A 54 2.78 -0.91 9.81
CA MET A 54 2.84 0.27 8.94
C MET A 54 3.63 1.37 9.68
N ILE A 55 4.66 1.91 9.04
CA ILE A 55 5.48 3.00 9.61
C ILE A 55 5.33 4.31 8.84
N ASP A 56 4.95 4.25 7.56
CA ASP A 56 4.70 5.44 6.74
C ASP A 56 3.63 5.18 5.68
N ARG A 57 2.85 6.21 5.35
CA ARG A 57 1.85 6.20 4.27
C ARG A 57 1.94 7.53 3.53
N ALA A 58 2.46 7.46 2.30
CA ALA A 58 2.60 8.61 1.42
C ALA A 58 1.56 8.55 0.30
N TYR A 59 0.89 9.69 0.08
CA TYR A 59 0.00 9.91 -1.05
C TYR A 59 0.84 10.49 -2.19
N GLY A 60 0.88 9.78 -3.33
CA GLY A 60 1.58 10.20 -4.54
C GLY A 60 0.81 11.21 -5.37
#